data_AF-A0A564WDG0-F1
#
_entry.id   AF-A0A564WDG0-F1
#
_cell.length_a   1.000
_cell.length_b   1.000
_cell.length_c   1.000
_cell.angle_alpha   90.00
_cell.angle_beta   90.00
_cell.angle_gamma   90.00
#
_symmetry.space_group_name_H-M   'P 1'
#
loop_
_entity.id
_entity.type
_entity.pdbx_description
1 polymer ?
#
loop_
_entity_poly.entity_id
_entity_poly.type
_entity_poly.pdbx_seq_one_letter_code
_entity_poly.pdbx_strand_id
1 'polypeptide(L)'
;MTKIKIQAEDYRPDAVDTIFRGAGNDQIWTGDGGDGADILYGGAGRDQFIIEDSAHSRPSLRDHVQDFELGVDRINLSAIDANVLLPGNQAFNFIGTRPFSALLLPATPGQVRVSDRGGETLVQSNTDFDRDPEGEVLVNDGAFAAAWSAAAFLL
;
A
#
# COMPACT_ATOMS: atom_id res chain seq x y z
N MET A 1 9.03 16.70 -7.00
CA MET A 1 9.31 17.26 -5.66
C MET A 1 10.38 16.38 -5.01
N THR A 2 11.30 16.96 -4.26
CA THR A 2 12.37 16.23 -3.58
C THR A 2 11.84 15.71 -2.25
N LYS A 3 11.94 14.39 -2.01
CA LYS A 3 11.61 13.76 -0.73
C LYS A 3 12.29 14.53 0.39
N ILE A 4 11.54 15.07 1.33
CA ILE A 4 12.11 15.68 2.54
C ILE A 4 12.56 14.50 3.39
N LYS A 5 13.85 14.14 3.30
CA LYS A 5 14.42 13.15 4.20
C LYS A 5 14.46 13.74 5.60
N ILE A 6 13.76 13.13 6.55
CA ILE A 6 13.90 13.41 7.97
C ILE A 6 15.40 13.31 8.32
N GLN A 7 15.93 14.27 9.08
CA GLN A 7 17.32 14.21 9.53
C GLN A 7 17.49 12.97 10.44
N ALA A 8 18.62 12.28 10.34
CA ALA A 8 18.81 10.97 11.01
C ALA A 8 18.62 11.05 12.54
N GLU A 9 18.88 12.21 13.13
CA GLU A 9 18.67 12.54 14.54
C GLU A 9 17.20 12.64 14.97
N ASP A 10 16.27 12.85 14.03
CA ASP A 10 14.84 12.96 14.27
C ASP A 10 14.05 11.71 13.80
N TYR A 11 14.71 10.75 13.14
CA TYR A 11 14.08 9.51 12.67
C TYR A 11 13.68 8.63 13.86
N ARG A 12 12.37 8.49 14.05
CA ARG A 12 11.78 7.59 15.04
C ARG A 12 11.16 6.41 14.28
N PRO A 13 11.86 5.27 14.21
CA PRO A 13 11.52 4.20 13.26
C PRO A 13 10.09 3.67 13.40
N ASP A 14 9.52 3.63 14.61
CA ASP A 14 8.14 3.16 14.82
C ASP A 14 7.20 4.28 15.32
N ALA A 15 7.55 5.56 15.11
CA ALA A 15 6.63 6.65 15.48
C ALA A 15 5.37 6.58 14.60
N VAL A 16 4.24 6.93 15.22
CA VAL A 16 2.96 7.05 14.53
C VAL A 16 2.74 8.53 14.24
N ASP A 17 2.67 8.87 12.97
CA ASP A 17 2.47 10.22 12.49
C ASP A 17 1.12 10.38 11.80
N THR A 18 0.72 11.64 11.65
CA THR A 18 -0.42 12.02 10.80
C THR A 18 0.10 12.88 9.66
N ILE A 19 -0.08 12.40 8.43
CA ILE A 19 0.42 13.02 7.21
C ILE A 19 -0.77 13.50 6.39
N PHE A 20 -0.75 14.80 6.03
CA PHE A 20 -1.79 15.44 5.25
C PHE A 20 -1.16 16.24 4.09
N ARG A 21 -1.64 16.07 2.86
CA ARG A 21 -1.14 16.82 1.68
C ARG A 21 -2.08 17.95 1.22
N GLY A 22 -3.39 17.76 1.31
CA GLY A 22 -4.36 18.84 1.17
C GLY A 22 -5.04 18.87 -0.18
N ALA A 23 -4.93 19.98 -0.92
CA ALA A 23 -5.61 20.09 -2.22
C ALA A 23 -4.59 19.99 -3.35
N GLY A 24 -4.90 19.22 -4.38
CA GLY A 24 -4.00 18.95 -5.49
C GLY A 24 -3.97 17.47 -5.83
N ASN A 25 -3.21 17.09 -6.86
CA ASN A 25 -2.92 15.69 -7.11
C ASN A 25 -1.60 15.37 -6.43
N ASP A 26 -1.68 14.77 -5.25
CA ASP A 26 -0.53 14.62 -4.36
C ASP A 26 0.08 13.21 -4.41
N GLN A 27 1.34 13.15 -4.00
CA GLN A 27 2.07 11.91 -3.76
C GLN A 27 2.36 11.81 -2.27
N ILE A 28 1.94 10.69 -1.67
CA ILE A 28 2.02 10.42 -0.23
C ILE A 28 2.81 9.15 -0.06
N TRP A 29 3.99 9.20 0.56
CA TRP A 29 4.78 8.00 0.82
C TRP A 29 4.47 7.47 2.22
N THR A 30 4.28 6.17 2.34
CA THR A 30 4.13 5.49 3.65
C THR A 30 5.35 5.71 4.54
N GLY A 31 6.56 5.70 3.97
CA GLY A 31 7.80 5.94 4.71
C GLY A 31 8.10 7.40 5.10
N ASP A 32 7.17 8.35 4.90
CA ASP A 32 7.41 9.76 5.25
C ASP A 32 7.31 10.02 6.76
N GLY A 33 6.59 9.19 7.54
CA GLY A 33 6.55 9.23 9.01
C GLY A 33 7.49 8.23 9.69
N GLY A 34 7.83 7.15 9.00
CA GLY A 34 8.73 6.10 9.48
C GLY A 34 8.20 4.73 9.05
N ASP A 35 8.47 3.71 9.87
CA ASP A 35 7.93 2.35 9.72
C ASP A 35 6.78 2.09 10.73
N GLY A 36 6.31 3.15 11.40
CA GLY A 36 5.17 3.09 12.31
C GLY A 36 3.84 3.04 11.57
N ALA A 37 2.76 2.83 12.31
CA ALA A 37 1.40 2.76 11.74
C ALA A 37 0.84 4.17 11.53
N ASP A 38 1.19 4.80 10.42
CA ASP A 38 0.87 6.20 10.13
C ASP A 38 -0.59 6.40 9.69
N ILE A 39 -1.10 7.61 9.88
CA ILE A 39 -2.42 8.04 9.39
C ILE A 39 -2.22 8.98 8.21
N LEU A 40 -2.71 8.59 7.04
CA LEU A 40 -2.47 9.26 5.77
C LEU A 40 -3.76 9.89 5.25
N TYR A 41 -3.64 11.15 4.81
CA TYR A 41 -4.70 11.90 4.16
C TYR A 41 -4.17 12.52 2.87
N GLY A 42 -4.81 12.18 1.75
CA GLY A 42 -4.55 12.81 0.46
C GLY A 42 -5.18 14.19 0.41
N GLY A 43 -6.46 14.25 0.77
CA GLY A 43 -7.31 15.41 0.69
C GLY A 43 -8.07 15.47 -0.64
N ALA A 44 -8.11 16.63 -1.29
CA ALA A 44 -8.89 16.84 -2.50
C ALA A 44 -8.02 16.76 -3.75
N GLY A 45 -8.32 15.81 -4.63
CA GLY A 45 -7.71 15.70 -5.95
C GLY A 45 -7.53 14.25 -6.33
N ARG A 46 -6.54 13.94 -7.19
CA ARG A 46 -6.21 12.57 -7.58
C ARG A 46 -4.89 12.17 -6.95
N ASP A 47 -4.98 11.55 -5.79
CA ASP A 47 -3.83 11.29 -4.94
C ASP A 47 -3.25 9.89 -5.17
N GLN A 48 -1.96 9.77 -4.91
CA GLN A 48 -1.23 8.51 -4.98
C GLN A 48 -0.59 8.20 -3.63
N PHE A 49 -1.05 7.13 -3.00
CA PHE A 49 -0.45 6.57 -1.79
C PHE A 49 0.60 5.54 -2.18
N ILE A 50 1.86 5.94 -2.10
CA ILE A 50 3.03 5.22 -2.59
C ILE A 50 3.62 4.38 -1.46
N ILE A 51 3.61 3.07 -1.66
CA ILE A 51 4.32 2.13 -0.79
C ILE A 51 5.62 1.80 -1.53
N GLU A 52 6.74 2.36 -1.07
CA GLU A 52 8.05 2.18 -1.72
C GLU A 52 8.80 0.95 -1.20
N ASP A 53 8.47 0.50 0.01
CA ASP A 53 8.98 -0.69 0.66
C ASP A 53 7.84 -1.25 1.51
N SER A 54 7.60 -2.56 1.44
CA SER A 54 6.59 -3.24 2.25
C SER A 54 6.83 -3.06 3.75
N ALA A 55 8.09 -2.85 4.17
CA ALA A 55 8.45 -2.61 5.57
C ALA A 55 7.85 -1.31 6.14
N HIS A 56 7.67 -0.28 5.31
CA HIS A 56 7.06 0.99 5.72
C HIS A 56 5.55 0.87 6.02
N SER A 57 4.92 -0.26 5.68
CA SER A 57 3.51 -0.51 5.96
C SER A 57 3.30 -2.01 6.19
N ARG A 58 4.10 -2.60 7.08
CA ARG A 58 4.08 -4.05 7.34
C ARG A 58 2.83 -4.45 8.13
N PRO A 59 2.39 -5.73 8.09
CA PRO A 59 1.20 -6.19 8.79
C PRO A 59 1.05 -5.76 10.27
N SER A 60 2.14 -5.76 11.03
CA SER A 60 2.12 -5.37 12.44
C SER A 60 2.00 -3.86 12.69
N LEU A 61 2.35 -3.03 11.70
CA LEU A 61 2.39 -1.57 11.73
C LEU A 61 1.91 -1.02 10.37
N ARG A 62 0.71 -1.41 9.97
CA ARG A 62 0.12 -0.97 8.70
C ARG A 62 -0.32 0.48 8.80
N ASP A 63 -0.17 1.22 7.72
CA ASP A 63 -0.71 2.57 7.63
C ASP A 63 -2.22 2.55 7.40
N HIS A 64 -2.82 3.69 7.72
CA HIS A 64 -4.23 3.93 7.56
C HIS A 64 -4.48 5.14 6.66
N VAL A 65 -4.95 4.90 5.44
CA VAL A 65 -5.45 5.95 4.56
C VAL A 65 -6.90 6.27 4.92
N GLN A 66 -7.17 7.52 5.27
CA GLN A 66 -8.45 7.88 5.90
C GLN A 66 -9.50 8.53 4.97
N ASP A 67 -9.11 8.97 3.78
CA ASP A 67 -9.96 9.75 2.88
C ASP A 67 -9.89 9.29 1.41
N PHE A 68 -9.59 8.01 1.19
CA PHE A 68 -9.40 7.47 -0.16
C PHE A 68 -10.71 7.50 -0.97
N GLU A 69 -10.70 8.17 -2.12
CA GLU A 69 -11.83 8.17 -3.06
C GLU A 69 -11.62 7.12 -4.17
N LEU A 70 -12.37 6.02 -4.08
CA LEU A 70 -12.31 4.95 -5.07
C LEU A 70 -12.66 5.44 -6.49
N GLY A 71 -11.76 5.21 -7.43
CA GLY A 71 -11.90 5.67 -8.82
C GLY A 71 -11.29 7.04 -9.10
N VAL A 72 -10.80 7.72 -8.06
CA VAL A 72 -10.08 8.99 -8.13
C VAL A 72 -8.64 8.78 -7.68
N ASP A 73 -8.45 8.29 -6.46
CA ASP A 73 -7.14 8.02 -5.87
C ASP A 73 -6.61 6.65 -6.24
N ARG A 74 -5.30 6.44 -6.01
CA ARG A 74 -4.63 5.16 -6.28
C ARG A 74 -3.65 4.77 -5.20
N ILE A 75 -3.60 3.46 -4.93
CA ILE A 75 -2.47 2.83 -4.25
C ILE A 75 -1.37 2.56 -5.26
N ASN A 76 -0.16 3.03 -5.00
CA ASN A 76 0.97 2.87 -5.89
C ASN A 76 2.00 1.91 -5.28
N LEU A 77 2.13 0.74 -5.92
CA LEU A 77 3.04 -0.33 -5.58
C LEU A 77 4.18 -0.49 -6.60
N SER A 78 4.24 0.36 -7.64
CA SER A 78 5.15 0.18 -8.77
C SER A 78 6.64 0.31 -8.41
N ALA A 79 6.94 0.76 -7.19
CA ALA A 79 8.29 0.86 -6.66
C ALA A 79 8.81 -0.45 -6.05
N ILE A 80 7.91 -1.38 -5.71
CA ILE A 80 8.25 -2.65 -5.07
C ILE A 80 8.38 -3.73 -6.15
N ASP A 81 9.49 -4.45 -6.13
CA ASP A 81 9.66 -5.63 -6.96
C ASP A 81 8.79 -6.78 -6.44
N ALA A 82 7.77 -7.14 -7.21
CA ALA A 82 6.78 -8.13 -6.83
C ALA A 82 7.35 -9.57 -6.81
N ASN A 83 8.54 -9.82 -7.36
CA ASN A 83 9.19 -11.14 -7.31
C ASN A 83 10.72 -11.06 -7.29
N VAL A 84 11.27 -10.98 -6.08
CA VAL A 84 12.72 -10.84 -5.85
C VAL A 84 13.59 -11.99 -6.39
N LEU A 85 13.01 -13.09 -6.87
CA LEU A 85 13.75 -14.21 -7.48
C LEU A 85 14.04 -14.01 -8.98
N LEU A 86 13.41 -13.04 -9.63
CA LEU A 86 13.68 -12.71 -11.03
C LEU A 86 14.38 -11.35 -11.12
N PRO A 87 15.21 -11.13 -12.16
CA PRO A 87 15.87 -9.85 -12.33
C PRO A 87 14.89 -8.77 -12.81
N GLY A 88 15.00 -7.57 -12.25
CA GLY A 88 14.23 -6.39 -12.65
C GLY A 88 13.25 -5.95 -11.56
N ASN A 89 12.25 -5.16 -11.93
CA ASN A 89 11.12 -4.81 -11.06
C ASN A 89 9.86 -5.38 -11.73
N GLN A 90 9.27 -6.42 -11.13
CA GLN A 90 8.07 -7.05 -11.65
C GLN A 90 6.83 -6.41 -11.07
N ALA A 91 5.82 -6.21 -11.92
CA ALA A 91 4.54 -5.69 -11.52
C ALA A 91 3.75 -6.72 -10.71
N PHE A 92 2.98 -6.26 -9.73
CA PHE A 92 2.02 -7.11 -9.04
C PHE A 92 0.84 -7.46 -9.95
N ASN A 93 0.22 -8.61 -9.67
CA ASN A 93 -1.04 -9.03 -10.25
C ASN A 93 -2.18 -8.84 -9.24
N PHE A 94 -3.15 -7.98 -9.55
CA PHE A 94 -4.34 -7.83 -8.71
C PHE A 94 -5.27 -9.03 -8.85
N ILE A 95 -5.52 -9.73 -7.74
CA ILE A 95 -6.34 -10.95 -7.71
C ILE A 95 -7.74 -10.74 -7.10
N GLY A 96 -8.13 -9.48 -6.85
CA GLY A 96 -9.41 -9.17 -6.21
C GLY A 96 -9.42 -9.57 -4.74
N THR A 97 -10.52 -10.19 -4.32
CA THR A 97 -10.72 -10.66 -2.93
C THR A 97 -10.23 -12.08 -2.67
N ARG A 98 -9.73 -12.77 -3.71
CA ARG A 98 -9.21 -14.13 -3.62
C ARG A 98 -8.04 -14.21 -2.64
N PRO A 99 -7.87 -15.33 -1.92
CA PRO A 99 -6.67 -15.55 -1.10
C PRO A 99 -5.43 -15.66 -2.00
N PHE A 100 -4.26 -15.31 -1.43
CA PHE A 100 -2.99 -15.52 -2.11
C PHE A 100 -2.77 -16.99 -2.47
N SER A 101 -2.13 -17.24 -3.61
CA SER A 101 -1.71 -18.58 -3.99
C SER A 101 -0.39 -18.93 -3.30
N ALA A 102 -0.38 -19.95 -2.44
CA ALA A 102 0.86 -20.57 -1.96
C ALA A 102 1.17 -21.81 -2.79
N LEU A 103 2.46 -22.06 -3.04
CA LEU A 103 3.19 -23.30 -3.40
C LEU A 103 2.50 -24.47 -4.14
N LEU A 104 1.35 -24.27 -4.79
CA LEU A 104 0.78 -25.20 -5.75
C LEU A 104 0.99 -24.62 -7.14
N LEU A 105 1.76 -25.35 -7.94
CA LEU A 105 2.19 -24.89 -9.25
C LEU A 105 1.00 -24.51 -10.16
N PRO A 106 1.07 -23.34 -10.82
CA PRO A 106 2.05 -22.27 -10.59
C PRO A 106 1.63 -21.39 -9.40
N ALA A 107 2.43 -21.39 -8.33
CA ALA A 107 2.39 -20.32 -7.35
C ALA A 107 2.97 -19.08 -8.04
N THR A 108 2.22 -17.99 -8.04
CA THR A 108 2.62 -16.76 -8.70
C THR A 108 2.91 -15.75 -7.59
N PRO A 109 4.19 -15.52 -7.21
CA PRO A 109 4.55 -14.41 -6.34
C PRO A 109 4.10 -13.09 -6.98
N GLY A 110 4.09 -12.02 -6.20
CA GLY A 110 3.71 -10.71 -6.72
C GLY A 110 2.21 -10.60 -6.91
N GLN A 111 1.46 -10.94 -5.87
CA GLN A 111 0.02 -10.76 -5.84
C GLN A 111 -0.33 -9.58 -4.96
N VAL A 112 -1.32 -8.81 -5.39
CA VAL A 112 -2.01 -7.83 -4.55
C VAL A 112 -3.48 -8.20 -4.47
N ARG A 113 -4.03 -8.16 -3.26
CA ARG A 113 -5.43 -8.47 -2.98
C ARG A 113 -6.04 -7.43 -2.06
N VAL A 114 -7.35 -7.47 -1.95
CA VAL A 114 -8.12 -6.68 -0.99
C VAL A 114 -9.04 -7.56 -0.15
N SER A 115 -9.38 -7.11 1.05
CA SER A 115 -10.36 -7.77 1.92
C SER A 115 -11.11 -6.77 2.78
N ASP A 116 -12.36 -7.07 3.14
CA ASP A 116 -13.16 -6.21 4.01
C ASP A 116 -12.67 -6.26 5.47
N ARG A 117 -12.60 -5.09 6.11
CA ARG A 117 -12.28 -4.89 7.53
C ARG A 117 -13.28 -3.89 8.15
N GLY A 118 -14.47 -4.37 8.49
CA GLY A 118 -15.39 -3.58 9.32
C GLY A 118 -15.90 -2.28 8.70
N GLY A 119 -15.94 -2.19 7.37
CA GLY A 119 -16.32 -0.98 6.62
C GLY A 119 -15.16 -0.26 5.96
N GLU A 120 -13.93 -0.69 6.25
CA GLU A 120 -12.71 -0.30 5.55
C GLU A 120 -12.26 -1.44 4.63
N THR A 121 -11.44 -1.12 3.62
CA THR A 121 -10.78 -2.11 2.77
C THR A 121 -9.33 -2.27 3.18
N LEU A 122 -8.91 -3.50 3.42
CA LEU A 122 -7.52 -3.84 3.66
C LEU A 122 -6.85 -4.28 2.35
N VAL A 123 -5.89 -3.48 1.89
CA VAL A 123 -5.01 -3.79 0.76
C VAL A 123 -3.83 -4.61 1.27
N GLN A 124 -3.47 -5.68 0.56
CA GLN A 124 -2.40 -6.58 0.96
C GLN A 124 -1.53 -6.92 -0.26
N SER A 125 -0.22 -6.77 -0.15
CA SER A 125 0.77 -7.19 -1.14
C SER A 125 1.55 -8.39 -0.62
N ASN A 126 1.84 -9.34 -1.51
CA ASN A 126 2.74 -10.47 -1.26
C ASN A 126 3.76 -10.55 -2.40
N THR A 127 5.04 -10.57 -2.05
CA THR A 127 6.21 -10.56 -2.95
C THR A 127 6.92 -11.92 -3.01
N ASP A 128 6.48 -12.90 -2.24
CA ASP A 128 7.09 -14.22 -2.19
C ASP A 128 6.11 -15.38 -2.43
N PHE A 129 6.45 -16.59 -1.97
CA PHE A 129 5.78 -17.84 -2.34
C PHE A 129 4.84 -18.38 -1.26
N ASP A 130 4.58 -17.61 -0.20
CA ASP A 130 3.66 -18.01 0.86
C ASP A 130 2.26 -17.38 0.72
N ARG A 131 1.50 -17.31 1.81
CA ARG A 131 0.15 -16.73 1.87
C ARG A 131 0.07 -15.57 2.85
N ASP A 132 1.19 -15.21 3.45
CA ASP A 132 1.29 -14.13 4.40
C ASP A 132 1.62 -12.85 3.61
N PRO A 133 0.98 -11.71 3.90
CA PRO A 133 1.31 -10.47 3.21
C PRO A 133 2.61 -9.87 3.72
N GLU A 134 3.43 -9.35 2.82
CA GLU A 134 4.62 -8.58 3.17
C GLU A 134 4.28 -7.12 3.49
N GLY A 135 3.27 -6.56 2.81
CA GLY A 135 2.83 -5.18 2.98
C GLY A 135 1.31 -5.09 3.07
N GLU A 136 0.82 -4.17 3.89
CA GLU A 136 -0.60 -3.96 4.12
C GLU A 136 -0.92 -2.48 4.35
N VAL A 137 -2.02 -2.00 3.77
CA VAL A 137 -2.56 -0.66 4.03
C VAL A 137 -4.05 -0.79 4.30
N LEU A 138 -4.51 -0.21 5.42
CA LEU A 138 -5.92 -0.11 5.74
C LEU A 138 -6.47 1.17 5.10
N VAL A 139 -7.58 1.05 4.38
CA VAL A 139 -8.13 2.14 3.57
C VAL A 139 -9.58 2.37 3.97
N ASN A 140 -9.84 3.55 4.51
CA ASN A 140 -11.18 4.08 4.65
C ASN A 140 -11.61 4.67 3.30
N ASP A 141 -12.29 3.85 2.52
CA ASP A 141 -12.76 4.14 1.16
C ASP A 141 -14.27 4.39 1.08
N GLY A 142 -14.97 4.29 2.24
CA GLY A 142 -16.43 4.33 2.31
C GLY A 142 -17.12 3.22 1.51
N ALA A 143 -16.40 2.16 1.13
CA ALA A 143 -16.86 1.10 0.24
C ALA A 143 -16.50 -0.29 0.80
N PHE A 144 -16.88 -1.32 0.06
CA PHE A 144 -16.47 -2.70 0.35
C PHE A 144 -15.37 -3.12 -0.63
N ALA A 145 -14.52 -4.05 -0.23
CA ALA A 145 -13.42 -4.60 -1.03
C ALA A 145 -13.89 -5.14 -2.38
N ALA A 146 -15.15 -5.58 -2.51
CA ALA A 146 -15.74 -6.02 -3.76
C ALA A 146 -15.88 -4.91 -4.83
N ALA A 147 -15.82 -3.64 -4.45
CA ALA A 147 -15.85 -2.50 -5.37
C ALA A 147 -14.49 -2.23 -6.02
N TRP A 148 -13.39 -2.74 -5.46
CA TRP A 148 -12.05 -2.50 -5.95
C TRP A 148 -11.77 -3.25 -7.25
N SER A 149 -11.00 -2.61 -8.12
CA SER A 149 -10.50 -3.19 -9.36
C SER A 149 -9.02 -2.85 -9.53
N ALA A 150 -8.37 -3.44 -10.53
CA ALA A 150 -6.99 -3.11 -10.87
C ALA A 150 -6.78 -1.60 -11.18
N ALA A 151 -7.84 -0.86 -11.52
CA ALA A 151 -7.75 0.58 -11.78
C ALA A 151 -7.47 1.44 -10.54
N ALA A 152 -7.70 0.91 -9.33
CA ALA A 152 -7.36 1.55 -8.06
C ALA A 152 -5.85 1.47 -7.75
N PHE A 153 -5.08 0.81 -8.61
CA PHE A 153 -3.67 0.55 -8.39
C PHE A 153 -2.79 1.12 -9.50
N LEU A 154 -1.55 1.44 -9.14
CA LEU A 154 -0.41 1.51 -10.04
C LEU A 154 0.53 0.35 -9.66
N LEU A 155 0.67 -0.63 -10.56
CA LEU A 155 1.40 -1.88 -10.34
C LEU A 155 2.60 -1.98 -11.29
#